data_AF-A0A7J4VCW6-F1
#
_entry.id   AF-A0A7J4VCW6-F1
#
_cell.length_a   1.000
_cell.length_b   1.000
_cell.length_c   1.000
_cell.angle_alpha   90.00
_cell.angle_beta   90.00
_cell.angle_gamma   90.00
#
_symmetry.space_group_name_H-M   'P 1'
#
loop_
_entity.id
_entity.type
_entity.pdbx_description
1 polymer ?
#
loop_
_entity_poly.entity_id
_entity_poly.type
_entity_poly.pdbx_seq_one_letter_code
_entity_poly.pdbx_strand_id
1 'polypeptide(L)'
;MRNITIESNNGSFNYALLSSLDKIKEQLSKYHEKYNCYYIIDKKVRGLYADFFAGFVNGSNVYEFSASEENKSFETIFSIYDFLLSGQADRGSCIIVVGGGITGDTGSFAASTFMRGTKLVHVPTTLLAMVDSSIGGKTGVNYNKYKNFIGSFYEPESVITSVKFLETLDREDLLSGMGEVLKYALLDADFFNHCYGKLDGSLDIREEDLLYLISRSAHIKNWVVSEDKLDMKTRHALNLGHTFGHAIESVSGFSVKHGISVIAGMRGAAFLAKS
;
A
#
# COMPACT_ATOMS: atom_id res chain seq x y z
N MET A 1 1.25 18.14 7.22
CA MET A 1 0.48 16.98 7.72
C MET A 1 -0.89 17.05 7.11
N ARG A 2 -1.36 15.97 6.49
CA ARG A 2 -2.73 15.84 6.00
C ARG A 2 -3.32 14.60 6.66
N ASN A 3 -4.47 14.74 7.31
CA ASN A 3 -5.23 13.60 7.82
C ASN A 3 -6.43 13.40 6.92
N ILE A 4 -6.67 12.16 6.54
CA ILE A 4 -7.78 11.77 5.68
C ILE A 4 -8.57 10.72 6.45
N THR A 5 -9.87 10.95 6.61
CA THR A 5 -10.77 9.94 7.15
C THR A 5 -11.13 8.98 6.02
N ILE A 6 -10.79 7.70 6.19
CA ILE A 6 -11.10 6.63 5.25
C ILE A 6 -12.31 5.86 5.79
N GLU A 7 -13.34 5.71 4.97
CA GLU A 7 -14.50 4.90 5.32
C GLU A 7 -14.15 3.42 5.23
N SER A 8 -14.66 2.66 6.18
CA SER A 8 -14.32 1.25 6.37
C SER A 8 -15.59 0.44 6.63
N ASN A 9 -15.52 -0.88 6.56
CA ASN A 9 -16.61 -1.77 6.94
C ASN A 9 -16.99 -1.63 8.41
N ASN A 10 -16.02 -1.28 9.27
CA ASN A 10 -16.18 -1.21 10.71
C ASN A 10 -16.23 0.24 11.25
N GLY A 11 -16.58 1.21 10.41
CA GLY A 11 -16.63 2.64 10.75
C GLY A 11 -15.69 3.46 9.86
N SER A 12 -14.70 4.12 10.45
CA SER A 12 -13.66 4.81 9.69
C SER A 12 -12.31 4.72 10.39
N PHE A 13 -11.23 4.91 9.65
CA PHE A 13 -9.88 5.00 10.19
C PHE A 13 -9.14 6.22 9.66
N ASN A 14 -8.10 6.62 10.38
CA ASN A 14 -7.27 7.77 10.01
C ASN A 14 -6.15 7.33 9.06
N TYR A 15 -6.04 8.03 7.93
CA TYR A 15 -4.87 8.02 7.07
C TYR A 15 -4.06 9.30 7.35
N ALA A 16 -2.93 9.15 8.03
CA ALA A 16 -2.02 10.23 8.39
C ALA A 16 -0.86 10.32 7.38
N LEU A 17 -0.88 11.38 6.57
CA LEU A 17 0.20 11.74 5.65
C LEU A 17 1.09 12.82 6.29
N LEU A 18 2.26 12.41 6.75
CA LEU A 18 3.16 13.19 7.59
C LEU A 18 4.35 13.72 6.77
N SER A 19 4.90 14.85 7.20
CA SER A 19 6.04 15.51 6.55
C SER A 19 7.40 15.05 7.08
N SER A 20 7.43 14.19 8.10
CA SER A 20 8.68 13.65 8.65
C SER A 20 8.49 12.26 9.26
N LEU A 21 9.58 11.50 9.30
CA LEU A 21 9.63 10.16 9.90
C LEU A 21 9.49 10.22 11.43
N ASP A 22 9.99 11.26 12.10
CA ASP A 22 9.84 11.41 13.55
C ASP A 22 8.37 11.52 13.98
N LYS A 23 7.55 12.19 13.16
CA LYS A 23 6.10 12.23 13.42
C LYS A 23 5.45 10.87 13.23
N ILE A 24 5.97 10.01 12.36
CA ILE A 24 5.53 8.61 12.28
C ILE A 24 5.86 7.91 13.61
N LYS A 25 7.09 8.06 14.13
CA LYS A 25 7.47 7.47 15.43
C LYS A 25 6.53 7.91 16.56
N GLU A 26 6.18 9.19 16.61
CA GLU A 26 5.23 9.74 17.59
C GLU A 26 3.82 9.13 17.46
N GLN A 27 3.34 8.86 16.24
CA GLN A 27 2.06 8.17 16.08
C GLN A 27 2.15 6.70 16.47
N LEU A 28 3.25 6.02 16.14
CA LEU A 28 3.47 4.62 16.51
C LEU A 28 3.66 4.44 18.02
N SER A 29 4.23 5.41 18.74
CA SER A 29 4.37 5.31 20.21
C SER A 29 3.02 5.17 20.91
N LYS A 30 1.96 5.82 20.39
CA LYS A 30 0.59 5.70 20.91
C LYS A 30 0.02 4.28 20.77
N TYR A 31 0.51 3.49 19.81
CA TYR A 31 0.16 2.08 19.69
C TYR A 31 0.96 1.24 20.68
N HIS A 32 2.25 1.50 20.85
CA HIS A 32 3.08 0.84 21.87
C HIS A 32 2.59 1.07 23.31
N GLU A 33 2.02 2.23 23.60
CA GLU A 33 1.40 2.52 24.90
C GLU A 33 0.15 1.66 25.18
N LYS A 34 -0.47 1.11 24.14
CA LYS A 34 -1.78 0.41 24.22
C LYS A 34 -1.68 -1.08 23.93
N TYR A 35 -0.71 -1.50 23.11
CA TYR A 35 -0.65 -2.84 22.53
C TYR A 35 0.78 -3.36 22.48
N ASN A 36 0.93 -4.68 22.60
CA ASN A 36 2.15 -5.37 22.21
C ASN A 36 2.27 -5.31 20.68
N CYS A 37 3.28 -4.58 20.19
CA CYS A 37 3.44 -4.29 18.77
C CYS A 37 4.49 -5.20 18.12
N TYR A 38 4.10 -5.87 17.04
CA TYR A 38 4.97 -6.71 16.20
C TYR A 38 5.07 -6.13 14.80
N TYR A 39 6.29 -6.09 14.27
CA TYR A 39 6.58 -5.46 13.00
C TYR A 39 6.83 -6.49 11.91
N ILE A 40 6.19 -6.32 10.77
CA ILE A 40 6.49 -7.08 9.54
C ILE A 40 7.05 -6.08 8.53
N ILE A 41 8.34 -6.18 8.25
CA ILE A 41 9.08 -5.13 7.54
C ILE A 41 9.75 -5.69 6.28
N ASP A 42 9.69 -4.93 5.19
CA ASP A 42 10.57 -5.17 4.05
C ASP A 42 12.04 -4.94 4.46
N LYS A 43 12.87 -5.96 4.31
CA LYS A 43 14.30 -5.92 4.63
C LYS A 43 15.02 -4.75 3.96
N LYS A 44 14.66 -4.36 2.72
CA LYS A 44 15.25 -3.20 2.03
C LYS A 44 14.94 -1.91 2.79
N VAL A 45 13.68 -1.72 3.18
CA VAL A 45 13.23 -0.55 3.96
C VAL A 45 13.89 -0.52 5.33
N ARG A 46 13.99 -1.67 6.01
CA ARG A 46 14.65 -1.77 7.31
C ARG A 46 16.11 -1.30 7.27
N GLY A 47 16.82 -1.65 6.21
CA GLY A 47 18.21 -1.26 5.98
C GLY A 47 18.36 0.23 5.65
N LEU A 48 17.53 0.76 4.74
CA LEU A 48 17.58 2.17 4.31
C LEU A 48 17.23 3.15 5.44
N TYR A 49 16.33 2.75 6.33
CA TYR A 49 15.80 3.61 7.39
C TYR A 49 16.15 3.10 8.78
N ALA A 50 17.37 2.59 8.98
CA ALA A 50 17.76 1.97 10.26
C ALA A 50 17.57 2.90 11.47
N ASP A 51 17.91 4.19 11.33
CA ASP A 51 17.75 5.21 12.36
C ASP A 51 16.28 5.51 12.68
N PHE A 52 15.37 5.35 11.70
CA PHE A 52 13.94 5.46 11.95
C PHE A 52 13.47 4.35 12.89
N PHE A 53 13.93 3.12 12.71
CA PHE A 53 13.50 1.99 13.54
C PHE A 53 14.19 1.89 14.90
N ALA A 54 15.29 2.61 15.09
CA ALA A 54 16.05 2.62 16.34
C ALA A 54 15.16 3.02 17.53
N GLY A 55 15.18 2.18 18.57
CA GLY A 55 14.50 2.42 19.85
C GLY A 55 13.13 1.74 20.03
N PHE A 56 12.48 1.26 18.96
CA PHE A 56 11.16 0.60 19.09
C PHE A 56 10.98 -0.66 18.23
N VAL A 57 11.94 -0.96 17.35
CA VAL A 57 12.03 -2.24 16.64
C VAL A 57 13.33 -2.93 17.01
N ASN A 58 13.23 -4.16 17.49
CA ASN A 58 14.35 -5.00 17.88
C ASN A 58 14.07 -6.47 17.53
N GLY A 59 15.05 -7.35 17.75
CA GLY A 59 14.97 -8.75 17.34
C GLY A 59 13.79 -9.55 17.93
N SER A 60 13.19 -9.13 19.04
CA SER A 60 12.06 -9.86 19.63
C SER A 60 10.70 -9.44 19.07
N ASN A 61 10.61 -8.31 18.37
CA ASN A 61 9.34 -7.79 17.85
C ASN A 61 9.37 -7.44 16.35
N VAL A 62 10.32 -8.00 15.59
CA VAL A 62 10.44 -7.77 14.15
C VAL A 62 10.57 -9.08 13.38
N TYR A 63 9.81 -9.16 12.29
CA TYR A 63 10.00 -10.11 11.21
C TYR A 63 10.37 -9.35 9.94
N GLU A 64 11.53 -9.68 9.39
CA GLU A 64 12.06 -9.06 8.18
C GLU A 64 12.06 -10.07 7.05
N PHE A 65 11.57 -9.67 5.88
CA PHE A 65 11.63 -10.50 4.68
C PHE A 65 11.89 -9.64 3.45
N SER A 66 12.37 -10.28 2.37
CA SER A 66 12.58 -9.57 1.10
C SER A 66 11.27 -9.50 0.36
N ALA A 67 10.69 -8.30 0.19
CA ALA A 67 9.41 -8.15 -0.50
C ALA A 67 9.57 -8.45 -2.01
N SER A 68 9.01 -9.58 -2.45
CA SER A 68 8.97 -9.99 -3.86
C SER A 68 7.68 -10.75 -4.13
N GLU A 69 7.30 -10.87 -5.40
CA GLU A 69 6.12 -11.67 -5.80
C GLU A 69 6.26 -13.15 -5.43
N GLU A 70 7.50 -13.67 -5.43
CA GLU A 70 7.82 -15.02 -4.99
C GLU A 70 7.57 -15.20 -3.47
N ASN A 71 8.00 -14.21 -2.67
CA ASN A 71 7.82 -14.25 -1.22
C ASN A 71 6.41 -13.85 -0.77
N LYS A 72 5.52 -13.49 -1.69
CA LYS A 72 4.11 -13.24 -1.42
C LYS A 72 3.35 -14.59 -1.39
N SER A 73 3.72 -15.46 -0.47
CA SER A 73 3.36 -16.87 -0.46
C SER A 73 2.94 -17.37 0.93
N PHE A 74 2.38 -18.59 1.00
CA PHE A 74 1.98 -19.20 2.28
C PHE A 74 3.19 -19.55 3.15
N GLU A 75 4.34 -19.84 2.57
CA GLU A 75 5.58 -20.11 3.30
C GLU A 75 6.00 -18.89 4.14
N THR A 76 5.91 -17.69 3.56
CA THR A 76 6.13 -16.44 4.31
C THR A 76 5.06 -16.24 5.39
N ILE A 77 3.80 -16.57 5.10
CA ILE A 77 2.71 -16.47 6.09
C ILE A 77 2.95 -17.40 7.29
N PHE A 78 3.34 -18.65 7.06
CA PHE A 78 3.65 -19.58 8.17
C PHE A 78 4.86 -19.10 8.98
N SER A 79 5.89 -18.58 8.31
CA SER A 79 7.05 -18.00 8.98
C SER A 79 6.69 -16.78 9.85
N ILE A 80 5.74 -15.95 9.39
CA ILE A 80 5.19 -14.84 10.19
C ILE A 80 4.45 -15.39 11.42
N TYR A 81 3.67 -16.47 11.29
CA TYR A 81 3.00 -17.08 12.45
C TYR A 81 3.98 -17.65 13.46
N ASP A 82 5.04 -18.33 13.01
CA ASP A 82 6.07 -18.85 13.90
C ASP A 82 6.75 -17.72 14.69
N PHE A 83 7.02 -16.60 14.03
CA PHE A 83 7.52 -15.38 14.66
C PHE A 83 6.53 -14.83 15.70
N LEU A 84 5.25 -14.66 15.34
CA LEU A 84 4.23 -14.13 16.23
C LEU A 84 4.03 -15.03 17.45
N LEU A 85 3.99 -16.35 17.26
CA LEU A 85 3.88 -17.33 18.36
C LEU A 85 5.10 -17.31 19.27
N SER A 86 6.31 -17.25 18.70
CA SER A 86 7.56 -17.19 19.46
C SER A 86 7.66 -15.89 20.27
N GLY A 87 7.12 -14.80 19.72
CA GLY A 87 6.99 -13.52 20.41
C GLY A 87 5.92 -13.49 21.50
N GLN A 88 5.07 -14.52 21.59
CA GLN A 88 3.89 -14.55 22.46
C GLN A 88 2.82 -13.51 22.07
N ALA A 89 2.69 -13.24 20.77
CA ALA A 89 1.60 -12.43 20.26
C ALA A 89 0.24 -13.08 20.59
N ASP A 90 -0.71 -12.24 20.98
CA ASP A 90 -2.07 -12.62 21.30
C ASP A 90 -3.08 -11.87 20.44
N ARG A 91 -4.38 -12.10 20.67
CA ARG A 91 -5.45 -11.44 19.91
C ARG A 91 -5.50 -9.92 20.12
N GLY A 92 -4.96 -9.42 21.23
CA GLY A 92 -4.90 -7.99 21.55
C GLY A 92 -3.69 -7.29 20.94
N SER A 93 -2.74 -8.05 20.39
CA SER A 93 -1.51 -7.53 19.81
C SER A 93 -1.77 -6.73 18.52
N CYS A 94 -0.84 -5.83 18.20
CA CYS A 94 -0.89 -4.97 17.04
C CYS A 94 0.21 -5.35 16.04
N ILE A 95 -0.18 -5.69 14.83
CA ILE A 95 0.73 -5.96 13.72
C ILE A 95 0.90 -4.67 12.92
N ILE A 96 2.15 -4.22 12.79
CA ILE A 96 2.53 -3.02 12.07
C ILE A 96 3.29 -3.46 10.82
N VAL A 97 2.71 -3.21 9.64
CA VAL A 97 3.31 -3.58 8.35
C VAL A 97 4.04 -2.38 7.76
N VAL A 98 5.33 -2.52 7.45
CA VAL A 98 6.18 -1.42 6.98
C VAL A 98 6.87 -1.79 5.66
N GLY A 99 6.39 -1.25 4.55
CA GLY A 99 6.87 -1.64 3.22
C GLY A 99 5.98 -1.18 2.07
N GLY A 100 6.18 -1.78 0.90
CA GLY A 100 5.32 -1.58 -0.27
C GLY A 100 4.06 -2.44 -0.24
N GLY A 101 3.38 -2.55 -1.37
CA GLY A 101 2.12 -3.32 -1.48
C GLY A 101 2.28 -4.81 -1.16
N ILE A 102 3.43 -5.41 -1.47
CA ILE A 102 3.72 -6.82 -1.15
C ILE A 102 3.78 -7.04 0.36
N THR A 103 4.52 -6.20 1.09
CA THR A 103 4.57 -6.23 2.56
C THR A 103 3.21 -5.96 3.16
N GLY A 104 2.50 -4.96 2.63
CA GLY A 104 1.14 -4.62 3.04
C GLY A 104 0.21 -5.82 2.94
N ASP A 105 0.10 -6.44 1.76
CA ASP A 105 -0.81 -7.56 1.53
C ASP A 105 -0.43 -8.80 2.35
N THR A 106 0.86 -9.15 2.38
CA THR A 106 1.34 -10.34 3.09
C THR A 106 1.14 -10.20 4.59
N GLY A 107 1.58 -9.08 5.17
CA GLY A 107 1.46 -8.85 6.61
C GLY A 107 0.01 -8.63 7.05
N SER A 108 -0.83 -8.03 6.21
CA SER A 108 -2.25 -7.86 6.53
C SER A 108 -3.05 -9.14 6.40
N PHE A 109 -2.70 -10.02 5.45
CA PHE A 109 -3.29 -11.36 5.38
C PHE A 109 -2.90 -12.20 6.59
N ALA A 110 -1.64 -12.13 7.03
CA ALA A 110 -1.23 -12.75 8.29
C ALA A 110 -2.02 -12.19 9.47
N ALA A 111 -2.19 -10.87 9.55
CA ALA A 111 -2.97 -10.22 10.62
C ALA A 111 -4.46 -10.58 10.60
N SER A 112 -5.05 -10.78 9.43
CA SER A 112 -6.48 -11.09 9.30
C SER A 112 -6.83 -12.51 9.75
N THR A 113 -5.86 -13.43 9.67
CA THR A 113 -6.07 -14.86 9.87
C THR A 113 -5.41 -15.38 11.15
N PHE A 114 -4.31 -14.76 11.62
CA PHE A 114 -3.72 -15.06 12.91
C PHE A 114 -4.73 -14.80 14.03
N MET A 115 -5.02 -15.83 14.83
CA MET A 115 -6.06 -15.81 15.87
C MET A 115 -7.43 -15.28 15.39
N ARG A 116 -7.74 -15.41 14.09
CA ARG A 116 -8.94 -14.89 13.42
C ARG A 116 -9.03 -13.35 13.45
N GLY A 117 -7.90 -12.66 13.48
CA GLY A 117 -7.80 -11.21 13.40
C GLY A 117 -7.10 -10.58 14.61
N THR A 118 -6.11 -9.74 14.32
CA THR A 118 -5.39 -8.88 15.27
C THR A 118 -5.46 -7.40 14.88
N LYS A 119 -5.06 -6.47 15.74
CA LYS A 119 -4.97 -5.07 15.32
C LYS A 119 -3.94 -4.93 14.19
N LEU A 120 -4.20 -4.04 13.24
CA LEU A 120 -3.35 -3.83 12.06
C LEU A 120 -3.11 -2.34 11.84
N VAL A 121 -1.86 -1.96 11.61
CA VAL A 121 -1.46 -0.60 11.21
C VAL A 121 -0.56 -0.69 9.99
N HIS A 122 -0.81 0.18 9.01
CA HIS A 122 -0.01 0.28 7.79
C HIS A 122 0.96 1.44 7.85
N VAL A 123 2.22 1.19 7.47
CA VAL A 123 3.23 2.20 7.19
C VAL A 123 3.73 2.01 5.76
N PRO A 124 2.96 2.46 4.74
CA PRO A 124 3.34 2.29 3.36
C PRO A 124 4.55 3.17 3.01
N THR A 125 5.50 2.61 2.27
CA THR A 125 6.79 3.27 1.94
C THR A 125 7.02 3.45 0.43
N THR A 126 6.08 2.98 -0.39
CA THR A 126 6.10 3.18 -1.85
C THR A 126 4.93 4.06 -2.26
N LEU A 127 5.09 4.83 -3.34
CA LEU A 127 4.00 5.68 -3.83
C LEU A 127 2.77 4.84 -4.19
N LEU A 128 2.97 3.69 -4.84
CA LEU A 128 1.89 2.76 -5.19
C LEU A 128 1.10 2.32 -3.94
N ALA A 129 1.79 1.96 -2.86
CA ALA A 129 1.12 1.54 -1.63
C ALA A 129 0.38 2.70 -0.95
N MET A 130 0.95 3.91 -0.98
CA MET A 130 0.34 5.10 -0.41
C MET A 130 -0.96 5.49 -1.12
N VAL A 131 -1.01 5.40 -2.45
CA VAL A 131 -2.17 5.86 -3.24
C VAL A 131 -3.22 4.79 -3.49
N ASP A 132 -2.80 3.52 -3.50
CA ASP A 132 -3.65 2.40 -3.84
C ASP A 132 -3.66 1.35 -2.71
N SER A 133 -2.66 0.47 -2.63
CA SER A 133 -2.82 -0.80 -1.90
C SER A 133 -3.15 -0.68 -0.40
N SER A 134 -2.81 0.42 0.29
CA SER A 134 -3.16 0.61 1.71
C SER A 134 -4.63 0.99 1.95
N ILE A 135 -5.46 1.13 0.91
CA ILE A 135 -6.86 1.55 1.00
C ILE A 135 -7.77 0.47 0.40
N GLY A 136 -8.88 0.18 1.09
CA GLY A 136 -9.94 -0.72 0.62
C GLY A 136 -9.75 -2.20 0.96
N GLY A 137 -8.85 -2.50 1.90
CA GLY A 137 -8.83 -3.72 2.70
C GLY A 137 -8.52 -5.03 1.97
N LYS A 138 -8.20 -5.01 0.67
CA LYS A 138 -7.80 -6.23 -0.03
C LYS A 138 -6.43 -6.67 0.45
N THR A 139 -6.32 -7.92 0.86
CA THR A 139 -5.08 -8.53 1.36
C THR A 139 -5.01 -9.95 0.84
N GLY A 140 -3.81 -10.50 0.64
CA GLY A 140 -3.69 -11.88 0.19
C GLY A 140 -2.30 -12.26 -0.28
N VAL A 141 -2.20 -13.53 -0.67
CA VAL A 141 -1.00 -14.16 -1.18
C VAL A 141 -1.26 -14.83 -2.53
N ASN A 142 -0.18 -15.09 -3.25
CA ASN A 142 -0.20 -15.80 -4.51
C ASN A 142 -0.46 -17.30 -4.25
N TYR A 143 -1.16 -17.96 -5.19
CA TYR A 143 -1.37 -19.41 -5.17
C TYR A 143 -0.88 -20.01 -6.50
N ASN A 144 0.26 -20.71 -6.46
CA ASN A 144 0.96 -21.16 -7.67
C ASN A 144 1.18 -19.98 -8.65
N LYS A 145 0.67 -20.09 -9.88
CA LYS A 145 0.76 -19.04 -10.91
C LYS A 145 -0.32 -17.94 -10.79
N TYR A 146 -1.24 -18.05 -9.83
CA TYR A 146 -2.35 -17.12 -9.68
C TYR A 146 -2.00 -16.04 -8.65
N LYS A 147 -1.88 -14.79 -9.10
CA LYS A 147 -1.60 -13.64 -8.23
C LYS A 147 -2.80 -13.27 -7.37
N ASN A 148 -2.55 -12.89 -6.11
CA ASN A 148 -3.56 -12.38 -5.17
C ASN A 148 -4.80 -13.27 -5.03
N PHE A 149 -4.63 -14.58 -5.24
CA PHE A 149 -5.76 -15.48 -5.46
C PHE A 149 -6.43 -15.90 -4.16
N ILE A 150 -5.64 -16.05 -3.08
CA ILE A 150 -6.16 -16.37 -1.75
C ILE A 150 -5.93 -15.18 -0.84
N GLY A 151 -7.00 -14.69 -0.24
CA GLY A 151 -6.98 -13.42 0.47
C GLY A 151 -8.19 -13.19 1.35
N SER A 152 -8.26 -11.97 1.90
CA SER A 152 -9.36 -11.52 2.74
C SER A 152 -9.56 -10.01 2.61
N PHE A 153 -10.77 -9.54 2.93
CA PHE A 153 -11.01 -8.13 3.17
C PHE A 153 -10.72 -7.81 4.64
N TYR A 154 -9.61 -7.12 4.91
CA TYR A 154 -9.15 -6.77 6.24
C TYR A 154 -8.59 -5.35 6.27
N GLU A 155 -9.21 -4.48 7.05
CA GLU A 155 -8.89 -3.06 7.10
C GLU A 155 -8.03 -2.73 8.32
N PRO A 156 -7.07 -1.79 8.18
CA PRO A 156 -6.24 -1.37 9.29
C PRO A 156 -6.99 -0.42 10.23
N GLU A 157 -6.48 -0.26 11.45
CA GLU A 157 -6.91 0.79 12.38
C GLU A 157 -6.37 2.18 12.01
N SER A 158 -5.26 2.22 11.27
CA SER A 158 -4.71 3.44 10.69
C SER A 158 -3.72 3.13 9.57
N VAL A 159 -3.55 4.12 8.70
CA VAL A 159 -2.45 4.20 7.74
C VAL A 159 -1.61 5.41 8.13
N ILE A 160 -0.31 5.23 8.36
CA ILE A 160 0.60 6.28 8.81
C ILE A 160 1.80 6.30 7.88
N THR A 161 1.97 7.35 7.11
CA THR A 161 3.02 7.40 6.08
C THR A 161 3.65 8.77 5.95
N SER A 162 4.77 8.84 5.23
CA SER A 162 5.44 10.08 4.88
C SER A 162 6.05 9.99 3.50
N VAL A 163 5.96 11.11 2.77
CA VAL A 163 6.66 11.33 1.49
C VAL A 163 8.18 11.21 1.64
N LYS A 164 8.73 11.30 2.85
CA LYS A 164 10.16 11.05 3.12
C LYS A 164 10.61 9.64 2.74
N PHE A 165 9.72 8.65 2.74
CA PHE A 165 10.07 7.32 2.24
C PHE A 165 10.35 7.28 0.73
N LEU A 166 9.79 8.25 -0.02
CA LEU A 166 9.92 8.31 -1.47
C LEU A 166 11.30 8.83 -1.92
N GLU A 167 12.05 9.48 -1.03
CA GLU A 167 13.39 10.03 -1.31
C GLU A 167 14.42 8.93 -1.67
N THR A 168 14.21 7.69 -1.18
CA THR A 168 15.04 6.52 -1.51
C THR A 168 14.35 5.53 -2.43
N LEU A 169 13.16 5.86 -2.96
CA LEU A 169 12.39 4.93 -3.78
C LEU A 169 13.00 4.85 -5.18
N ASP A 170 13.14 3.62 -5.70
CA ASP A 170 13.69 3.42 -7.04
C ASP A 170 12.79 4.13 -8.08
N ARG A 171 13.43 4.71 -9.10
CA ARG A 171 12.76 5.50 -10.14
C ARG A 171 11.59 4.76 -10.79
N GLU A 172 11.76 3.46 -11.07
CA GLU A 172 10.72 2.64 -11.69
C GLU A 172 9.53 2.38 -10.75
N ASP A 173 9.78 2.25 -9.44
CA ASP A 173 8.70 2.07 -8.46
C ASP A 173 7.93 3.38 -8.24
N LEU A 174 8.61 4.52 -8.30
CA LEU A 174 7.95 5.84 -8.31
C LEU A 174 7.06 5.98 -9.56
N LEU A 175 7.58 5.65 -10.75
CA LEU A 175 6.80 5.64 -11.99
C LEU A 175 5.61 4.68 -11.93
N SER A 176 5.80 3.50 -11.33
CA SER A 176 4.71 2.56 -11.08
C SER A 176 3.63 3.18 -10.17
N GLY A 177 4.00 3.88 -9.10
CA GLY A 177 3.03 4.61 -8.28
C GLY A 177 2.31 5.72 -9.06
N MET A 178 3.02 6.45 -9.91
CA MET A 178 2.43 7.50 -10.75
C MET A 178 1.41 6.96 -11.75
N GLY A 179 1.52 5.70 -12.19
CA GLY A 179 0.51 5.08 -13.03
C GLY A 179 -0.87 5.04 -12.39
N GLU A 180 -0.93 4.71 -11.10
CA GLU A 180 -2.17 4.73 -10.34
C GLU A 180 -2.66 6.16 -10.05
N VAL A 181 -1.73 7.08 -9.74
CA VAL A 181 -2.07 8.51 -9.60
C VAL A 181 -2.77 9.04 -10.87
N LEU A 182 -2.21 8.76 -12.05
CA LEU A 182 -2.80 9.18 -13.32
C LEU A 182 -4.11 8.46 -13.64
N LYS A 183 -4.27 7.20 -13.21
CA LYS A 183 -5.55 6.49 -13.29
C LYS A 183 -6.63 7.22 -12.51
N TYR A 184 -6.38 7.59 -11.25
CA TYR A 184 -7.35 8.37 -10.48
C TYR A 184 -7.57 9.77 -11.06
N ALA A 185 -6.54 10.39 -11.62
CA ALA A 185 -6.67 11.67 -12.30
C ALA A 185 -7.69 11.60 -13.45
N LEU A 186 -7.72 10.51 -14.23
CA LEU A 186 -8.72 10.33 -15.27
C LEU A 186 -10.16 10.16 -14.76
N LEU A 187 -10.34 9.88 -13.46
CA LEU A 187 -11.67 9.81 -12.82
C LEU A 187 -12.11 11.16 -12.22
N ASP A 188 -11.23 12.17 -12.21
CA ASP A 188 -11.47 13.46 -11.57
C ASP A 188 -10.85 14.62 -12.37
N ALA A 189 -11.69 15.41 -13.05
CA ALA A 189 -11.23 16.43 -14.01
C ALA A 189 -10.29 17.48 -13.39
N ASP A 190 -10.55 17.93 -12.15
CA ASP A 190 -9.70 18.89 -11.46
C ASP A 190 -8.33 18.27 -11.13
N PHE A 191 -8.32 17.01 -10.68
CA PHE A 191 -7.08 16.29 -10.42
C PHE A 191 -6.28 16.04 -11.70
N PHE A 192 -6.95 15.72 -12.81
CA PHE A 192 -6.33 15.64 -14.14
C PHE A 192 -5.66 16.95 -14.53
N ASN A 193 -6.37 18.07 -14.44
CA ASN A 193 -5.84 19.38 -14.79
C ASN A 193 -4.65 19.78 -13.92
N HIS A 194 -4.68 19.43 -12.63
CA HIS A 194 -3.54 19.62 -11.74
C HIS A 194 -2.33 18.81 -12.20
N CYS A 195 -2.50 17.50 -12.44
CA CYS A 195 -1.44 16.62 -12.92
C CYS A 195 -0.86 17.13 -14.25
N TYR A 196 -1.72 17.48 -15.20
CA TYR A 196 -1.33 17.97 -16.52
C TYR A 196 -0.57 19.31 -16.47
N GLY A 197 -0.96 20.23 -15.58
CA GLY A 197 -0.33 21.54 -15.46
C GLY A 197 0.93 21.59 -14.61
N LYS A 198 1.18 20.57 -13.77
CA LYS A 198 2.28 20.55 -12.79
C LYS A 198 3.35 19.49 -13.06
N LEU A 199 2.98 18.39 -13.71
CA LEU A 199 3.93 17.33 -14.05
C LEU A 199 4.52 17.64 -15.43
N ASP A 200 5.78 18.04 -15.44
CA ASP A 200 6.55 18.34 -16.66
C ASP A 200 7.22 17.09 -17.27
N GLY A 201 6.91 15.91 -16.73
CA GLY A 201 7.55 14.65 -17.09
C GLY A 201 8.86 14.38 -16.34
N SER A 202 9.33 15.33 -15.52
CA SER A 202 10.37 15.07 -14.54
C SER A 202 9.81 14.26 -13.36
N LEU A 203 10.71 13.55 -12.66
CA LEU A 203 10.39 12.84 -11.43
C LEU A 203 10.88 13.59 -10.18
N ASP A 204 11.35 14.84 -10.38
CA ASP A 204 11.68 15.74 -9.28
C ASP A 204 10.42 16.48 -8.84
N ILE A 205 9.51 15.71 -8.22
CA ILE A 205 8.21 16.22 -7.79
C ILE A 205 8.40 16.88 -6.42
N ARG A 206 8.03 18.16 -6.32
CA ARG A 206 8.12 18.91 -5.06
C ARG A 206 7.31 18.23 -3.97
N GLU A 207 7.80 18.30 -2.73
CA GLU A 207 7.15 17.65 -1.58
C GLU A 207 5.66 18.03 -1.44
N GLU A 208 5.33 19.31 -1.65
CA GLU A 208 3.95 19.81 -1.60
C GLU A 208 3.04 19.18 -2.67
N ASP A 209 3.59 18.93 -3.86
CA ASP A 209 2.86 18.29 -4.96
C ASP A 209 2.68 16.81 -4.65
N LEU A 210 3.70 16.10 -4.15
CA LEU A 210 3.55 14.71 -3.68
C LEU A 210 2.47 14.58 -2.60
N LEU A 211 2.45 15.49 -1.62
CA LEU A 211 1.43 15.51 -0.58
C LEU A 211 0.02 15.69 -1.16
N TYR A 212 -0.12 16.52 -2.19
CA TYR A 212 -1.40 16.71 -2.88
C TYR A 212 -1.79 15.49 -3.70
N LEU A 213 -0.89 14.94 -4.52
CA LEU A 213 -1.13 13.76 -5.36
C LEU A 213 -1.59 12.56 -4.52
N ILE A 214 -0.88 12.28 -3.42
CA ILE A 214 -1.22 11.16 -2.53
C ILE A 214 -2.57 11.40 -1.87
N SER A 215 -2.77 12.61 -1.32
CA SER A 215 -4.01 12.95 -0.62
C SER A 215 -5.23 12.87 -1.53
N ARG A 216 -5.14 13.41 -2.76
CA ARG A 216 -6.25 13.39 -3.72
C ARG A 216 -6.54 11.98 -4.22
N SER A 217 -5.49 11.19 -4.50
CA SER A 217 -5.64 9.77 -4.88
C SER A 217 -6.34 8.97 -3.79
N ALA A 218 -5.92 9.15 -2.52
CA ALA A 218 -6.54 8.49 -1.37
C ALA A 218 -8.02 8.88 -1.21
N HIS A 219 -8.38 10.16 -1.43
CA HIS A 219 -9.79 10.59 -1.41
C HIS A 219 -10.62 9.96 -2.53
N ILE A 220 -10.13 9.94 -3.77
CA ILE A 220 -10.84 9.35 -4.91
C ILE A 220 -11.03 7.86 -4.69
N LYS A 221 -9.97 7.15 -4.28
CA LYS A 221 -10.06 5.73 -3.97
C LYS A 221 -11.04 5.46 -2.82
N ASN A 222 -10.98 6.25 -1.74
CA ASN A 222 -11.92 6.12 -0.63
C ASN A 222 -13.37 6.30 -1.08
N TRP A 223 -13.65 7.34 -1.89
CA TRP A 223 -14.99 7.57 -2.42
C TRP A 223 -15.50 6.36 -3.22
N VAL A 224 -14.72 5.87 -4.18
CA VAL A 224 -15.12 4.71 -4.99
C VAL A 224 -15.27 3.43 -4.14
N VAL A 225 -14.40 3.20 -3.16
CA VAL A 225 -14.48 2.05 -2.25
C VAL A 225 -15.69 2.16 -1.31
N SER A 226 -16.02 3.36 -0.83
CA SER A 226 -17.17 3.57 0.05
C SER A 226 -18.50 3.24 -0.63
N GLU A 227 -18.60 3.49 -1.94
CA GLU A 227 -19.76 3.13 -2.76
C GLU A 227 -19.84 1.63 -3.05
N ASP A 228 -18.70 0.93 -3.10
CA ASP A 228 -18.61 -0.50 -3.42
C ASP A 228 -17.44 -1.20 -2.70
N LYS A 229 -17.72 -1.55 -1.44
CA LYS A 229 -16.75 -2.11 -0.49
C LYS A 229 -16.20 -3.48 -0.90
N LEU A 230 -17.02 -4.30 -1.57
CA LEU A 230 -16.67 -5.68 -1.96
C LEU A 230 -16.14 -5.81 -3.40
N ASP A 231 -16.04 -4.70 -4.14
CA ASP A 231 -15.59 -4.69 -5.54
C ASP A 231 -16.45 -5.53 -6.49
N MET A 232 -17.75 -5.22 -6.54
CA MET A 232 -18.73 -5.97 -7.35
C MET A 232 -19.43 -5.12 -8.41
N LYS A 233 -19.27 -3.79 -8.40
CA LYS A 233 -20.02 -2.81 -9.20
C LYS A 233 -19.15 -1.61 -9.59
N THR A 234 -19.29 -0.48 -8.89
CA THR A 234 -18.71 0.82 -9.27
C THR A 234 -17.20 0.84 -9.08
N ARG A 235 -16.66 0.01 -8.19
CA ARG A 235 -15.21 -0.09 -7.96
C ARG A 235 -14.44 -0.65 -9.15
N HIS A 236 -15.13 -1.25 -10.13
CA HIS A 236 -14.55 -1.60 -11.43
C HIS A 236 -14.00 -0.39 -12.20
N ALA A 237 -14.45 0.84 -11.90
CA ALA A 237 -13.83 2.05 -12.47
C ALA A 237 -12.33 2.15 -12.12
N LEU A 238 -11.91 1.58 -10.98
CA LEU A 238 -10.50 1.50 -10.60
C LEU A 238 -9.71 0.48 -11.43
N ASN A 239 -10.35 -0.30 -12.30
CA ASN A 239 -9.69 -1.22 -13.22
C ASN A 239 -9.41 -0.58 -14.59
N LEU A 240 -9.56 0.74 -14.73
CA LEU A 240 -9.16 1.44 -15.96
C LEU A 240 -7.71 1.11 -16.32
N GLY A 241 -7.50 0.66 -17.56
CA GLY A 241 -6.20 0.20 -18.07
C GLY A 241 -5.75 -1.20 -17.62
N HIS A 242 -6.35 -1.78 -16.57
CA HIS A 242 -5.86 -3.03 -15.98
C HIS A 242 -6.03 -4.25 -16.89
N THR A 243 -7.06 -4.31 -17.74
CA THR A 243 -7.24 -5.44 -18.68
C THR A 243 -6.05 -5.60 -19.61
N PHE A 244 -5.58 -4.50 -20.19
CA PHE A 244 -4.38 -4.49 -21.03
C PHE A 244 -3.10 -4.55 -20.18
N GLY A 245 -3.07 -3.86 -19.04
CA GLY A 245 -1.93 -3.86 -18.12
C GLY A 245 -1.57 -5.27 -17.65
N HIS A 246 -2.54 -6.04 -17.16
CA HIS A 246 -2.32 -7.42 -16.75
C HIS A 246 -1.84 -8.32 -17.90
N ALA A 247 -2.25 -8.05 -19.14
CA ALA A 247 -1.73 -8.78 -20.30
C ALA A 247 -0.24 -8.45 -20.54
N ILE A 248 0.16 -7.18 -20.43
CA ILE A 248 1.57 -6.76 -20.53
C ILE A 248 2.41 -7.38 -19.42
N GLU A 249 1.94 -7.33 -18.18
CA GLU A 249 2.59 -7.95 -17.04
C GLU A 249 2.79 -9.45 -17.26
N SER A 250 1.74 -10.16 -17.70
CA SER A 250 1.78 -11.61 -17.92
C SER A 250 2.75 -11.99 -19.04
N VAL A 251 2.70 -11.29 -20.19
CA VAL A 251 3.55 -11.59 -21.35
C VAL A 251 5.02 -11.23 -21.09
N SER A 252 5.28 -10.19 -20.31
CA SER A 252 6.64 -9.78 -19.95
C SER A 252 7.27 -10.62 -18.83
N GLY A 253 6.54 -11.63 -18.31
CA GLY A 253 6.99 -12.40 -17.15
C GLY A 253 7.15 -11.52 -15.89
N PHE A 254 6.31 -10.50 -15.76
CA PHE A 254 6.33 -9.50 -14.67
C PHE A 254 7.62 -8.67 -14.57
N SER A 255 8.38 -8.57 -15.66
CA SER A 255 9.54 -7.67 -15.74
C SER A 255 9.14 -6.19 -15.88
N VAL A 256 7.96 -5.90 -16.41
CA VAL A 256 7.40 -4.54 -16.46
C VAL A 256 6.57 -4.26 -15.21
N LYS A 257 6.88 -3.17 -14.50
CA LYS A 257 6.18 -2.76 -13.27
C LYS A 257 4.68 -2.51 -13.52
N HIS A 258 3.87 -2.79 -12.50
CA HIS A 258 2.41 -2.73 -12.57
C HIS A 258 1.86 -1.41 -13.13
N GLY A 259 2.20 -0.27 -12.51
CA GLY A 259 1.64 1.02 -12.93
C GLY A 259 2.10 1.48 -14.30
N ILE A 260 3.29 1.06 -14.74
CA ILE A 260 3.76 1.29 -16.11
C ILE A 260 2.87 0.52 -17.10
N SER A 261 2.57 -0.75 -16.78
CA SER A 261 1.65 -1.58 -17.55
C SER A 261 0.23 -1.00 -17.54
N VAL A 262 -0.24 -0.47 -16.41
CA VAL A 262 -1.55 0.21 -16.30
C VAL A 262 -1.59 1.45 -17.18
N ILE A 263 -0.56 2.32 -17.20
CA ILE A 263 -0.51 3.48 -18.11
C ILE A 263 -0.59 3.04 -19.58
N ALA A 264 0.21 2.05 -19.98
CA ALA A 264 0.14 1.52 -21.34
C ALA A 264 -1.25 0.97 -21.67
N GLY A 265 -1.88 0.32 -20.70
CA GLY A 265 -3.24 -0.17 -20.83
C GLY A 265 -4.31 0.91 -20.90
N MET A 266 -4.15 2.02 -20.16
CA MET A 266 -5.02 3.19 -20.26
C MET A 266 -4.95 3.81 -21.66
N ARG A 267 -3.78 3.85 -22.28
CA ARG A 267 -3.63 4.27 -23.69
C ARG A 267 -4.39 3.35 -24.64
N GLY A 268 -4.33 2.04 -24.42
CA GLY A 268 -5.12 1.06 -25.19
C GLY A 268 -6.63 1.27 -25.02
N ALA A 269 -7.09 1.46 -23.79
CA ALA A 269 -8.49 1.76 -23.50
C ALA A 269 -8.96 3.08 -24.15
N ALA A 270 -8.15 4.14 -24.08
CA ALA A 270 -8.45 5.42 -24.69
C ALA A 270 -8.48 5.36 -26.23
N PHE A 271 -7.65 4.50 -26.84
CA PHE A 271 -7.70 4.26 -28.28
C PHE A 271 -9.03 3.61 -28.69
N LEU A 272 -9.50 2.61 -27.94
CA LEU A 272 -10.80 1.96 -28.19
C LEU A 272 -12.00 2.87 -27.88
N ALA A 273 -11.89 3.79 -26.93
CA ALA A 273 -12.99 4.71 -26.61
C ALA A 273 -13.23 5.78 -27.70
N LYS A 274 -12.27 5.98 -28.61
CA LYS A 274 -12.40 6.92 -29.75
C LYS A 274 -13.17 6.34 -30.93
N SER A 275 -13.30 5.01 -31.01
CA SER A 275 -14.05 4.31 -32.07
C SER A 275 -15.51 4.18 -31.72
#